data_AF-A0A392R6N4-F1
#
_entry.id   AF-A0A392R6N4-F1
#
_cell.length_a   1.000
_cell.length_b   1.000
_cell.length_c   1.000
_cell.angle_alpha   90.00
_cell.angle_beta   90.00
_cell.angle_gamma   90.00
#
_symmetry.space_group_name_H-M   'P 1'
#
loop_
_entity.id
_entity.type
_entity.pdbx_description
1 polymer ?
#
loop_
_entity_poly.entity_id
_entity_poly.type
_entity_poly.pdbx_seq_one_letter_code
_entity_poly.pdbx_strand_id
1 'polypeptide(L)'
;MSPNQFSPSRTSRKVLRLVADLKEMLLEDLSYAVEDLEDAKPFFRVIDRLARLRSYLSPNQAEMLAEAQAVRRSLTEDGPFVNYVINRSNNLNHLASNINENSFKVKEDMK
;
A
#
# COMPACT_ATOMS: atom_id res chain seq x y z
N MET A 1 -10.19 -48.03 -10.67
CA MET A 1 -9.19 -47.24 -9.92
C MET A 1 -9.87 -45.98 -9.46
N SER A 2 -10.12 -45.83 -8.16
CA SER A 2 -10.69 -44.59 -7.61
C SER A 2 -9.57 -43.55 -7.49
N PRO A 3 -9.78 -42.29 -7.91
CA PRO A 3 -8.77 -41.26 -7.70
C PRO A 3 -8.69 -41.00 -6.20
N ASN A 4 -7.51 -41.20 -5.61
CA ASN A 4 -7.24 -40.79 -4.24
C ASN A 4 -7.42 -39.28 -4.16
N GLN A 5 -8.58 -38.83 -3.69
CA GLN A 5 -8.83 -37.45 -3.29
C GLN A 5 -7.99 -37.17 -2.05
N PHE A 6 -6.74 -36.75 -2.25
CA PHE A 6 -5.92 -36.20 -1.19
C PHE A 6 -6.58 -34.91 -0.72
N SER A 7 -7.32 -35.00 0.39
CA SER A 7 -7.84 -33.84 1.06
C SER A 7 -6.66 -33.01 1.59
N PRO A 8 -6.50 -31.75 1.16
CA PRO A 8 -5.38 -30.94 1.62
C PRO A 8 -5.49 -30.72 3.13
N SER A 9 -4.35 -30.85 3.79
CA SER A 9 -4.22 -30.60 5.23
C SER A 9 -4.80 -29.23 5.59
N ARG A 10 -5.18 -29.04 6.87
CA ARG A 10 -5.66 -27.73 7.34
C ARG A 10 -4.67 -26.61 7.04
N THR A 11 -3.37 -26.88 7.16
CA THR A 11 -2.30 -25.95 6.83
C THR A 11 -2.26 -25.66 5.33
N SER A 12 -2.34 -26.68 4.48
CA SER A 12 -2.36 -26.51 3.02
C SER A 12 -3.54 -25.65 2.56
N ARG A 13 -4.74 -25.90 3.09
CA ARG A 13 -5.93 -25.06 2.80
C ARG A 13 -5.74 -23.61 3.24
N LYS A 14 -5.12 -23.40 4.41
CA LYS A 14 -4.84 -22.05 4.92
C LYS A 14 -3.83 -21.31 4.03
N VAL A 15 -2.75 -21.98 3.60
CA VAL A 15 -1.75 -21.42 2.68
C VAL A 15 -2.40 -21.05 1.36
N LEU A 16 -3.15 -21.97 0.74
CA LEU A 16 -3.81 -21.72 -0.54
C LEU A 16 -4.75 -20.52 -0.51
N ARG A 17 -5.52 -20.36 0.58
CA ARG A 17 -6.38 -19.18 0.77
C ARG A 17 -5.57 -17.90 0.88
N LEU A 18 -4.57 -17.87 1.75
CA LEU A 18 -3.74 -16.67 1.93
C LEU A 18 -2.98 -16.28 0.65
N VAL A 19 -2.52 -17.27 -0.13
CA VAL A 19 -1.88 -17.02 -1.44
C VAL A 19 -2.89 -16.43 -2.43
N ALA A 20 -4.12 -16.94 -2.44
CA ALA A 20 -5.19 -16.39 -3.29
C ALA A 20 -5.53 -14.96 -2.87
N ASP A 21 -5.72 -14.70 -1.57
CA ASP A 21 -5.98 -13.36 -1.03
C ASP A 21 -4.86 -12.39 -1.42
N LEU A 22 -3.58 -12.79 -1.26
CA LEU A 22 -2.45 -11.95 -1.64
C LEU A 22 -2.43 -11.67 -3.13
N LYS A 23 -2.71 -12.67 -3.96
CA LYS A 23 -2.75 -12.51 -5.41
C LYS A 23 -3.85 -11.54 -5.83
N GLU A 24 -5.05 -11.64 -5.24
CA GLU A 24 -6.16 -10.74 -5.51
C GLU A 24 -5.79 -9.29 -5.15
N MET A 25 -5.27 -9.07 -3.94
CA MET A 25 -4.81 -7.75 -3.50
C MET A 25 -3.69 -7.15 -4.36
N LEU A 26 -2.80 -7.98 -4.91
CA LEU A 26 -1.73 -7.52 -5.81
C LEU A 26 -2.24 -7.17 -7.22
N LEU A 27 -3.41 -7.66 -7.60
CA LEU A 27 -4.07 -7.31 -8.86
C LEU A 27 -4.93 -6.04 -8.71
N GLU A 28 -5.27 -5.67 -7.48
CA GLU A 28 -5.88 -4.38 -7.18
C GLU A 28 -4.85 -3.25 -7.25
N ASP A 29 -5.29 -2.05 -7.63
CA ASP A 29 -4.42 -0.87 -7.66
C ASP A 29 -4.11 -0.43 -6.24
N LEU A 30 -2.87 -0.63 -5.78
CA LEU A 30 -2.42 -0.21 -4.44
C LEU A 30 -2.07 1.28 -4.33
N SER A 31 -2.34 2.10 -5.35
CA SER A 31 -2.06 3.54 -5.31
C SER A 31 -2.75 4.26 -4.15
N TYR A 32 -3.97 3.84 -3.78
CA TYR A 32 -4.72 4.40 -2.64
C TYR A 32 -3.99 4.23 -1.30
N ALA A 33 -3.19 3.17 -1.15
CA ALA A 33 -2.45 2.90 0.08
C ALA A 33 -1.34 3.93 0.37
N VAL A 34 -0.96 4.71 -0.64
CA VAL A 34 0.01 5.80 -0.50
C VAL A 34 -0.64 7.01 0.18
N GLU A 35 -1.93 7.22 -0.03
CA GLU A 35 -2.70 8.31 0.60
C GLU A 35 -3.05 7.96 2.04
N ASP A 36 -3.54 6.74 2.28
CA ASP A 36 -3.81 6.21 3.61
C ASP A 36 -3.27 4.78 3.81
N LEU A 37 -2.25 4.67 4.66
CA LEU A 37 -1.65 3.38 5.04
C LEU A 37 -2.63 2.47 5.80
N GLU A 38 -3.69 3.01 6.38
CA GLU A 38 -4.74 2.24 7.02
C GLU A 38 -5.44 1.30 6.04
N ASP A 39 -5.60 1.73 4.78
CA ASP A 39 -6.24 0.94 3.73
C ASP A 39 -5.37 -0.25 3.30
N ALA A 40 -4.04 -0.19 3.50
CA ALA A 40 -3.12 -1.31 3.28
C ALA A 40 -3.06 -2.32 4.43
N LYS A 41 -3.78 -2.11 5.54
CA LYS A 41 -3.76 -3.07 6.68
C LYS A 41 -4.16 -4.50 6.31
N PRO A 42 -5.19 -4.75 5.48
CA PRO A 42 -5.52 -6.09 5.03
C PRO A 42 -4.35 -6.76 4.31
N PHE A 43 -3.69 -6.05 3.39
CA PHE A 43 -2.52 -6.50 2.66
C PHE A 43 -1.36 -6.87 3.62
N PHE A 44 -1.03 -6.00 4.58
CA PHE A 44 0.03 -6.28 5.56
C PHE A 44 -0.28 -7.52 6.41
N ARG A 45 -1.54 -7.71 6.81
CA ARG A 45 -1.96 -8.89 7.59
C ARG A 45 -1.80 -10.18 6.81
N VAL A 46 -2.09 -10.19 5.51
CA VAL A 46 -1.92 -11.38 4.65
C VAL A 46 -0.43 -11.72 4.52
N ILE A 47 0.43 -10.71 4.27
CA ILE A 47 1.89 -10.87 4.24
C ILE A 47 2.42 -11.48 5.54
N ASP A 48 2.04 -10.92 6.70
CA ASP A 48 2.50 -11.40 8.01
C ASP A 48 2.10 -12.86 8.26
N ARG A 49 0.89 -13.25 7.84
CA ARG A 49 0.39 -14.61 7.98
C ARG A 49 1.10 -15.59 7.04
N LEU A 50 1.39 -15.18 5.80
CA LEU A 50 2.15 -15.98 4.84
C LEU A 50 3.62 -16.14 5.24
N ALA A 51 4.24 -15.09 5.77
CA ALA A 51 5.62 -15.14 6.26
C ALA A 51 5.82 -16.20 7.34
N ARG A 52 4.84 -16.36 8.26
CA ARG A 52 4.83 -17.43 9.28
C ARG A 52 4.68 -18.83 8.69
N LEU A 53 4.23 -18.95 7.44
CA LEU A 53 3.99 -20.20 6.74
C LEU A 53 4.96 -20.39 5.57
N ARG A 54 6.07 -19.63 5.52
CA ARG A 54 7.02 -19.61 4.40
C ARG A 54 7.52 -20.99 3.99
N SER A 55 7.75 -21.90 4.94
CA SER A 55 8.21 -23.27 4.67
C SER A 55 7.23 -24.13 3.86
N TYR A 56 5.96 -23.70 3.76
CA TYR A 56 4.90 -24.39 3.03
C TYR A 56 4.63 -23.78 1.64
N LEU A 57 5.35 -22.71 1.27
CA LEU A 57 5.17 -22.02 0.00
C LEU A 57 5.97 -22.74 -1.09
N SER A 58 5.39 -22.84 -2.29
CA SER A 58 6.18 -23.16 -3.48
C SER A 58 7.16 -22.02 -3.79
N PRO A 59 8.22 -22.26 -4.59
CA PRO A 59 9.18 -21.22 -4.95
C PRO A 59 8.52 -19.94 -5.48
N ASN A 60 7.59 -20.05 -6.42
CA ASN A 60 6.90 -18.89 -7.01
C ASN A 60 6.01 -18.16 -5.99
N GLN A 61 5.40 -18.88 -5.04
CA GLN A 61 4.62 -18.25 -3.97
C GLN A 61 5.52 -17.51 -2.97
N ALA A 62 6.71 -18.06 -2.69
CA ALA A 62 7.70 -17.42 -1.84
C ALA A 62 8.31 -16.17 -2.49
N GLU A 63 8.52 -16.19 -3.80
CA GLU A 63 8.93 -15.03 -4.60
C GLU A 63 7.86 -13.93 -4.57
N MET A 64 6.59 -14.28 -4.83
CA MET A 64 5.47 -13.33 -4.73
C MET A 64 5.37 -12.70 -3.33
N LEU A 65 5.60 -13.48 -2.27
CA LEU A 65 5.65 -12.97 -0.90
C LEU A 65 6.82 -11.99 -0.71
N ALA A 66 7.99 -12.25 -1.31
CA ALA A 66 9.15 -11.38 -1.19
C ALA A 66 8.92 -10.02 -1.86
N GLU A 67 8.30 -10.02 -3.05
CA GLU A 67 7.89 -8.78 -3.74
C GLU A 67 6.84 -8.02 -2.93
N ALA A 68 5.82 -8.71 -2.42
CA ALA A 68 4.81 -8.09 -1.55
C ALA A 68 5.44 -7.46 -0.28
N GLN A 69 6.47 -8.08 0.28
CA GLN A 69 7.24 -7.51 1.39
C GLN A 69 8.05 -6.28 0.99
N ALA A 70 8.57 -6.22 -0.24
CA ALA A 70 9.24 -5.03 -0.75
C ALA A 70 8.25 -3.87 -0.91
N VAL A 71 7.07 -4.12 -1.48
CA VAL A 71 5.99 -3.12 -1.58
C VAL A 71 5.59 -2.60 -0.21
N ARG A 72 5.38 -3.49 0.77
CA ARG A 72 5.08 -3.07 2.15
C ARG A 72 6.16 -2.16 2.74
N ARG A 73 7.45 -2.46 2.52
CA ARG A 73 8.55 -1.62 3.00
C ARG A 73 8.49 -0.24 2.37
N SER A 74 8.36 -0.15 1.06
CA SER A 74 8.25 1.14 0.36
C SER A 74 7.02 1.94 0.85
N LEU A 75 5.86 1.31 1.01
CA LEU A 75 4.70 1.99 1.60
C LEU A 75 4.98 2.54 3.00
N THR A 76 5.68 1.78 3.84
CA THR A 76 5.96 2.20 5.23
C THR A 76 7.06 3.27 5.30
N GLU A 77 8.08 3.19 4.44
CA GLU A 77 9.26 4.05 4.45
C GLU A 77 9.01 5.35 3.65
N ASP A 78 8.42 5.23 2.46
CA ASP A 78 8.21 6.34 1.52
C ASP A 78 6.81 6.95 1.61
N GLY A 79 5.81 6.19 2.05
CA GLY A 79 4.41 6.63 2.16
C GLY A 79 4.24 7.92 2.98
N PRO A 80 4.86 8.07 4.18
CA PRO A 80 4.79 9.31 4.95
C PRO A 80 5.30 10.53 4.20
N PHE A 81 6.37 10.39 3.40
CA PHE A 81 6.90 11.47 2.59
C PHE A 81 5.93 11.86 1.47
N VAL A 82 5.38 10.89 0.74
CA VAL A 82 4.41 11.17 -0.33
C VAL A 82 3.15 11.84 0.23
N ASN A 83 2.62 11.34 1.34
CA ASN A 83 1.46 11.94 2.00
C ASN A 83 1.75 13.38 2.46
N TYR A 84 2.96 13.66 2.98
CA TYR A 84 3.38 15.02 3.31
C TYR A 84 3.36 15.95 2.08
N VAL A 85 3.89 15.49 0.94
CA VAL A 85 3.90 16.27 -0.31
C VAL A 85 2.48 16.53 -0.82
N ILE A 86 1.59 15.54 -0.78
CA ILE A 86 0.17 15.69 -1.17
C ILE A 86 -0.50 16.74 -0.28
N ASN A 87 -0.37 16.62 1.04
CA ASN A 87 -0.94 17.59 1.98
C ASN A 87 -0.37 18.99 1.80
N ARG A 88 0.93 19.13 1.52
CA ARG A 88 1.51 20.45 1.24
C ARG A 88 1.05 21.04 -0.07
N SER A 89 0.92 20.23 -1.12
CA SER A 89 0.41 20.67 -2.42
C SER A 89 -1.03 21.17 -2.30
N ASN A 90 -1.89 20.45 -1.56
CA ASN A 90 -3.27 20.88 -1.32
C ASN A 90 -3.34 22.22 -0.58
N ASN A 91 -2.50 22.41 0.45
CA ASN A 91 -2.40 23.67 1.17
C ASN A 91 -1.89 24.81 0.28
N LEU A 92 -0.88 24.55 -0.56
CA LEU A 92 -0.35 25.54 -1.50
C LEU A 92 -1.39 25.96 -2.54
N ASN A 93 -2.13 25.00 -3.09
CA ASN A 93 -3.23 25.27 -4.01
C ASN A 93 -4.28 26.17 -3.35
N HIS A 94 -4.69 25.85 -2.12
CA HIS A 94 -5.63 26.68 -1.36
C HIS A 94 -5.09 28.10 -1.12
N LEU A 95 -3.80 28.24 -0.79
CA LEU A 95 -3.19 29.55 -0.62
C LEU A 95 -3.16 30.33 -1.93
N ALA A 96 -2.70 29.71 -3.01
CA ALA A 96 -2.61 30.32 -4.33
C ALA A 96 -3.98 30.80 -4.83
N SER A 97 -5.03 30.00 -4.67
CA SER A 97 -6.40 30.37 -5.06
C SER A 97 -6.97 31.57 -4.28
N ASN A 98 -6.41 31.87 -3.10
CA ASN A 98 -6.88 32.95 -2.23
C ASN A 98 -5.98 34.21 -2.28
N ILE A 99 -4.87 34.18 -3.03
CA ILE A 99 -4.05 35.37 -3.23
C ILE A 99 -4.84 36.35 -4.10
N ASN A 100 -5.19 37.50 -3.51
CA ASN A 100 -5.73 38.62 -4.27
C ASN A 100 -4.58 39.31 -5.02
N GLU A 101 -4.53 39.11 -6.33
CA GLU A 101 -3.53 39.69 -7.24
C GLU A 101 -3.50 41.23 -7.20
N ASN A 102 -4.57 41.87 -6.71
CA ASN A 102 -4.69 43.33 -6.62
C ASN A 102 -4.31 43.89 -5.23
N SER A 103 -3.87 43.05 -4.28
CA SER A 103 -3.51 43.50 -2.93
C SER A 103 -2.05 43.96 -2.84
N PHE A 104 -1.79 45.21 -3.22
CA PHE A 104 -0.48 45.84 -3.05
C PHE A 104 -0.31 46.41 -1.62
N LYS A 105 0.74 45.98 -0.91
CA LYS A 105 1.26 46.72 0.26
C LYS A 105 2.32 47.71 -0.20
N VAL A 106 1.96 48.65 -1.08
CA VAL A 106 2.86 49.77 -1.37
C VAL A 106 2.58 50.85 -0.34
N LYS A 107 3.49 51.04 0.61
CA LYS A 107 3.57 52.33 1.30
C LYS A 107 4.16 53.30 0.27
N GLU A 108 3.31 54.07 -0.39
CA GLU A 108 3.80 55.25 -1.10
C GLU A 108 4.34 56.20 -0.04
N ASP A 109 5.67 56.30 0.05
CA ASP A 109 6.31 57.42 0.73
C ASP A 109 5.99 58.69 -0.08
N MET A 110 4.87 59.33 0.26
CA MET A 110 4.49 60.62 -0.29
C MET A 110 5.55 61.64 0.11
N LYS A 111 6.27 62.14 -0.89
CA LYS A 111 7.32 63.16 -0.75
C LYS A 111 6.75 64.56 -0.89
#